data_AF-A0A352K9Z2-F1
#
_entry.id   AF-A0A352K9Z2-F1
#
_cell.length_a   1.000
_cell.length_b   1.000
_cell.length_c   1.000
_cell.angle_alpha   90.00
_cell.angle_beta   90.00
_cell.angle_gamma   90.00
#
_symmetry.space_group_name_H-M   'P 1'
#
loop_
_entity.id
_entity.type
_entity.pdbx_description
1 polymer ?
#
loop_
_entity_poly.entity_id
_entity_poly.type
_entity_poly.pdbx_seq_one_letter_code
_entity_poly.pdbx_strand_id
1 'polypeptide(L)'
;YTNDAIKTAVELAAKYIHDRKLPDKAIDVIDEVGASQMLLPETRRKKTVGVKEVEAVIAKMARIPPKTVSKSDKVALADLDSDLKHVVFGQDQAIDALAASIKLARAGLREP
;
A
#
# COMPACT_ATOMS: atom_id res chain seq x y z
N TYR A 1 -12.58 -15.88 -0.57
CA TYR A 1 -11.94 -14.59 -0.90
C TYR A 1 -12.82 -13.85 -1.90
N THR A 2 -12.92 -12.53 -1.81
CA THR A 2 -13.51 -11.73 -2.90
C THR A 2 -12.50 -11.59 -4.04
N ASN A 3 -12.99 -11.33 -5.27
CA ASN A 3 -12.12 -11.07 -6.42
C ASN A 3 -11.20 -9.87 -6.15
N ASP A 4 -11.73 -8.82 -5.51
CA ASP A 4 -10.94 -7.65 -5.11
C ASP A 4 -9.83 -8.04 -4.14
N ALA A 5 -10.07 -8.91 -3.17
CA ALA A 5 -9.04 -9.37 -2.23
C ALA A 5 -7.89 -10.09 -2.96
N ILE A 6 -8.22 -10.93 -3.95
CA ILE A 6 -7.22 -11.65 -4.75
C ILE A 6 -6.39 -10.66 -5.57
N LYS A 7 -7.05 -9.71 -6.25
CA LYS A 7 -6.38 -8.68 -7.04
C LYS A 7 -5.47 -7.81 -6.16
N THR A 8 -5.97 -7.35 -5.01
CA THR A 8 -5.21 -6.60 -4.03
C THR A 8 -4.00 -7.37 -3.53
N ALA A 9 -4.14 -8.68 -3.24
CA ALA A 9 -3.02 -9.48 -2.76
C ALA A 9 -1.86 -9.48 -3.77
N VAL A 10 -2.16 -9.62 -5.06
CA VAL A 10 -1.17 -9.56 -6.14
C VAL A 10 -0.54 -8.17 -6.24
N GLU A 11 -1.35 -7.12 -6.32
CA GLU A 11 -0.89 -5.74 -6.50
C GLU A 11 0.00 -5.26 -5.33
N LEU A 12 -0.44 -5.53 -4.10
CA LEU A 12 0.26 -5.08 -2.91
C LEU A 12 1.50 -5.94 -2.62
N ALA A 13 1.46 -7.25 -2.89
CA ALA A 13 2.66 -8.09 -2.79
C ALA A 13 3.70 -7.65 -3.84
N ALA A 14 3.27 -7.27 -5.05
CA ALA A 14 4.15 -6.66 -6.05
C ALA A 14 4.77 -5.36 -5.55
N LYS A 15 3.97 -4.49 -4.92
CA LYS A 15 4.39 -3.15 -4.46
C LYS A 15 5.29 -3.17 -3.23
N TYR A 16 5.07 -4.05 -2.26
CA TYR A 16 5.69 -3.96 -0.94
C TYR A 16 6.58 -5.16 -0.53
N ILE A 17 6.46 -6.32 -1.19
CA ILE A 17 7.28 -7.51 -0.90
C ILE A 17 8.32 -7.65 -2.02
N HIS A 18 9.50 -7.09 -1.82
CA HIS A 18 10.54 -6.95 -2.86
C HIS A 18 11.50 -8.14 -2.95
N ASP A 19 11.67 -8.89 -1.87
CA ASP A 19 12.57 -10.04 -1.74
C ASP A 19 12.04 -11.32 -2.41
N ARG A 20 10.77 -11.32 -2.83
CA ARG A 20 10.09 -12.46 -3.45
C ARG A 20 9.48 -12.12 -4.81
N LYS A 21 9.25 -13.15 -5.63
CA LYS A 21 8.67 -13.04 -6.98
C LYS A 21 7.21 -13.50 -7.01
N LEU A 22 6.44 -12.95 -7.94
CA LEU A 22 5.12 -13.49 -8.28
C LEU A 22 5.28 -14.81 -9.05
N PRO A 23 4.32 -15.74 -8.96
CA PRO A 23 3.07 -15.67 -8.19
C PRO A 23 3.21 -16.03 -6.70
N ASP A 24 4.33 -16.64 -6.30
CA ASP A 24 4.58 -17.22 -4.97
C ASP A 24 4.24 -16.27 -3.83
N LYS A 25 4.78 -15.04 -3.84
CA LYS A 25 4.51 -14.05 -2.79
C LYS A 25 3.05 -13.65 -2.63
N ALA A 26 2.25 -13.73 -3.69
CA ALA A 26 0.82 -13.43 -3.61
C ALA A 26 0.05 -14.60 -2.99
N ILE A 27 0.48 -15.84 -3.28
CA ILE A 27 -0.07 -17.05 -2.67
C ILE A 27 0.24 -17.06 -1.17
N ASP A 28 1.47 -16.73 -0.78
CA ASP A 28 1.88 -16.61 0.63
C ASP A 28 1.00 -15.62 1.40
N VAL A 29 0.72 -14.46 0.80
CA VAL A 29 -0.19 -13.47 1.40
C VAL A 29 -1.58 -14.08 1.59
N ILE A 30 -2.13 -14.73 0.57
CA ILE A 30 -3.46 -15.35 0.65
C ILE A 30 -3.50 -16.44 1.72
N ASP A 31 -2.47 -17.28 1.81
CA ASP A 31 -2.41 -18.34 2.81
C ASP A 31 -2.31 -17.77 4.25
N GLU A 32 -1.43 -16.80 4.49
CA GLU A 32 -1.31 -16.15 5.79
C GLU A 32 -2.62 -15.43 6.19
N VAL A 33 -3.37 -14.87 5.24
CA VAL A 33 -4.70 -14.31 5.53
C VAL A 33 -5.67 -15.41 5.97
N GLY A 34 -5.69 -16.55 5.28
CA GLY A 34 -6.50 -17.70 5.65
C GLY A 34 -6.15 -18.23 7.04
N ALA A 35 -4.86 -18.43 7.31
CA ALA A 35 -4.33 -18.84 8.60
C ALA A 35 -4.72 -17.85 9.71
N SER A 36 -4.61 -16.54 9.45
CA SER A 36 -4.99 -15.51 10.40
C SER A 36 -6.48 -15.57 10.80
N GLN A 37 -7.36 -15.96 9.88
CA GLN A 37 -8.77 -16.17 10.20
C GLN A 37 -8.97 -17.41 11.06
N MET A 38 -8.20 -18.48 10.83
CA MET A 38 -8.31 -19.72 11.63
C MET A 38 -7.87 -19.53 13.08
N LEU A 39 -6.94 -18.60 13.34
CA LEU A 39 -6.51 -18.22 14.69
C LEU A 39 -7.60 -17.48 15.49
N LEU A 40 -8.61 -16.91 14.82
CA LEU A 40 -9.72 -16.26 15.50
C LEU A 40 -10.73 -17.30 16.04
N PRO A 41 -11.38 -17.03 17.19
CA PRO A 41 -12.53 -17.81 17.63
C PRO A 41 -13.62 -17.84 16.57
N GLU A 42 -14.36 -18.95 16.46
CA GLU A 42 -15.37 -19.16 15.41
C GLU A 42 -16.37 -18.01 15.27
N THR A 43 -16.78 -17.41 16.39
CA THR A 43 -17.71 -16.26 16.44
C THR A 43 -17.19 -15.02 15.74
N ARG A 44 -15.86 -14.89 15.57
CA ARG A 44 -15.19 -13.75 14.93
C ARG A 44 -14.60 -14.07 13.57
N ARG A 45 -14.66 -15.33 13.12
CA ARG A 45 -14.15 -15.74 11.81
C ARG A 45 -15.01 -15.14 10.71
N LYS A 46 -14.38 -14.47 9.75
CA LYS A 46 -15.08 -14.04 8.54
C LYS A 46 -15.16 -15.19 7.56
N LYS A 47 -16.38 -15.53 7.13
CA LYS A 47 -16.62 -16.52 6.05
C LYS A 47 -16.05 -16.05 4.71
N THR A 48 -16.05 -14.74 4.48
CA THR A 48 -15.54 -14.13 3.25
C THR A 48 -14.45 -13.12 3.59
N VAL A 49 -13.25 -13.37 3.07
CA VAL A 49 -12.09 -12.47 3.16
C VAL A 49 -12.17 -11.38 2.09
N GLY A 50 -12.03 -10.12 2.49
CA GLY A 50 -11.99 -8.94 1.64
C GLY A 50 -10.62 -8.24 1.64
N VAL A 51 -10.59 -7.03 1.08
CA VAL A 51 -9.37 -6.23 0.87
C VAL A 51 -8.67 -5.90 2.19
N LYS A 52 -9.43 -5.53 3.23
CA LYS A 52 -8.88 -5.09 4.52
C LYS A 52 -8.03 -6.15 5.22
N GLU A 53 -8.42 -7.41 5.11
CA GLU A 53 -7.67 -8.51 5.71
C GLU A 53 -6.34 -8.72 4.99
N VAL A 54 -6.33 -8.58 3.66
CA VAL A 54 -5.12 -8.66 2.83
C VAL A 54 -4.16 -7.51 3.14
N GLU A 55 -4.66 -6.27 3.24
CA GLU A 55 -3.87 -5.11 3.61
C GLU A 55 -3.18 -5.29 4.97
N ALA A 56 -3.90 -5.83 5.96
CA ALA A 56 -3.38 -6.06 7.30
C ALA A 56 -2.23 -7.08 7.31
N VAL A 57 -2.36 -8.17 6.54
CA VAL A 57 -1.32 -9.20 6.43
C VAL A 57 -0.10 -8.66 5.70
N ILE A 58 -0.27 -7.93 4.59
CA ILE A 58 0.85 -7.34 3.85
C ILE A 58 1.58 -6.31 4.70
N ALA A 59 0.85 -5.47 5.45
CA ALA A 59 1.46 -4.52 6.37
C ALA A 59 2.36 -5.22 7.41
N LYS A 60 1.90 -6.35 7.94
CA LYS A 60 2.69 -7.20 8.86
C LYS A 60 3.92 -7.81 8.18
N MET A 61 3.76 -8.39 6.98
CA MET A 61 4.86 -9.02 6.24
C MET A 61 5.94 -8.01 5.82
N ALA A 62 5.53 -6.86 5.28
CA ALA A 62 6.41 -5.81 4.79
C ALA A 62 6.90 -4.85 5.90
N ARG A 63 6.46 -5.04 7.15
CA ARG A 63 6.79 -4.18 8.31
C ARG A 63 6.47 -2.71 8.07
N ILE A 64 5.35 -2.42 7.42
CA ILE A 64 4.86 -1.06 7.18
C ILE A 64 3.56 -0.82 7.95
N PRO A 65 3.25 0.42 8.36
CA PRO A 65 1.97 0.71 9.00
C PRO A 65 0.80 0.38 8.07
N PRO A 66 -0.28 -0.26 8.55
CA PRO A 66 -1.43 -0.64 7.70
C PRO A 66 -2.15 0.57 7.10
N LYS A 67 -2.10 1.73 7.77
CA LYS A 67 -2.64 2.99 7.23
C LYS A 67 -1.91 3.46 5.96
N THR A 68 -0.64 3.11 5.80
CA THR A 68 0.18 3.47 4.63
C THR A 68 -0.23 2.69 3.39
N VAL A 69 -0.80 1.50 3.56
CA VAL A 69 -1.30 0.68 2.44
C VAL A 69 -2.61 1.25 1.88
N SER A 70 -3.45 1.82 2.73
CA SER A 70 -4.79 2.32 2.40
C SER A 70 -4.83 3.80 1.99
N LYS A 71 -3.78 4.61 2.30
CA LYS A 71 -3.77 6.02 1.88
C LYS A 71 -3.71 6.06 0.35
N SER A 72 -4.73 6.66 -0.27
CA SER A 72 -4.74 6.89 -1.71
C SER A 72 -3.51 7.72 -2.10
N ASP A 73 -2.73 7.23 -3.06
CA ASP A 73 -1.58 7.95 -3.62
C ASP A 73 -1.98 9.39 -4.01
N LYS A 74 -3.23 9.62 -4.44
CA LYS A 74 -3.77 10.95 -4.74
C LYS A 74 -3.75 11.90 -3.54
N VAL A 75 -4.17 11.44 -2.37
CA VAL A 75 -4.20 12.25 -1.14
C VAL A 75 -2.77 12.51 -0.66
N ALA A 76 -1.92 11.48 -0.67
CA ALA A 76 -0.51 11.65 -0.32
C ALA A 76 0.21 12.65 -1.24
N LEU A 77 -0.09 12.64 -2.54
CA LEU A 77 0.46 13.62 -3.49
C LEU A 77 -0.11 15.02 -3.30
N ALA A 78 -1.37 15.16 -2.88
CA ALA A 78 -1.96 16.45 -2.57
C ALA A 78 -1.26 17.11 -1.38
N ASP A 79 -0.99 16.34 -0.33
CA ASP A 79 -0.38 16.81 0.92
C ASP A 79 1.16 16.95 0.84
N LEU A 80 1.81 16.36 -0.18
CA LEU A 80 3.27 16.25 -0.28
C LEU A 80 4.01 17.59 -0.11
N ASP A 81 3.45 18.67 -0.66
CA ASP A 81 4.06 20.00 -0.62
C ASP A 81 4.04 20.60 0.79
N SER A 82 2.86 20.58 1.44
CA SER A 82 2.69 21.07 2.81
C SER A 82 3.47 20.22 3.81
N ASP A 83 3.47 18.91 3.64
CA ASP A 83 4.18 17.98 4.52
C ASP A 83 5.70 18.26 4.50
N LEU A 84 6.26 18.58 3.32
CA LEU A 84 7.67 18.94 3.19
C LEU A 84 7.98 20.31 3.81
N LYS A 85 7.13 21.33 3.59
CA LYS A 85 7.29 22.68 4.17
C LYS A 85 7.18 22.70 5.69
N HIS A 86 6.48 21.74 6.29
CA HIS A 86 6.40 21.58 7.75
C HIS A 86 7.71 21.09 8.38
N VAL A 87 8.58 20.44 7.60
CA VAL A 87 9.83 19.84 8.09
C VAL A 87 11.07 20.58 7.59
N VAL A 88 10.97 21.22 6.42
CA VAL A 88 12.08 21.92 5.76
C VAL A 88 11.73 23.40 5.64
N PHE A 89 12.48 24.26 6.34
CA PHE A 89 12.24 25.69 6.38
C PHE A 89 13.18 26.45 5.43
N GLY A 90 12.65 27.45 4.71
CA GLY A 90 13.44 28.38 3.89
C GLY A 90 13.87 27.86 2.51
N GLN A 91 13.30 26.74 2.06
CA GLN A 91 13.62 26.11 0.76
C GLN A 91 12.37 25.89 -0.10
N ASP A 92 11.40 26.80 -0.02
CA ASP A 92 10.09 26.65 -0.66
C ASP A 92 10.19 26.40 -2.17
N GLN A 93 11.07 27.13 -2.87
CA GLN A 93 11.28 26.93 -4.31
C GLN A 93 11.78 25.52 -4.67
N ALA A 94 12.66 24.95 -3.85
CA ALA A 94 13.17 23.60 -4.07
C ALA A 94 12.09 22.55 -3.79
N ILE A 95 11.27 22.77 -2.75
CA ILE A 95 10.15 21.90 -2.40
C ILE A 95 9.10 21.92 -3.52
N ASP A 96 8.72 23.10 -4.00
CA ASP A 96 7.74 23.26 -5.08
C ASP A 96 8.19 22.53 -6.36
N ALA A 97 9.46 22.70 -6.76
CA ALA A 97 10.02 22.06 -7.94
C ALA A 97 10.04 20.53 -7.82
N LEU A 98 10.42 20.01 -6.65
CA LEU A 98 10.42 18.57 -6.36
C LEU A 98 9.00 18.00 -6.35
N ALA A 99 8.07 18.65 -5.66
CA ALA A 99 6.68 18.24 -5.54
C ALA A 99 6.00 18.23 -6.93
N ALA A 100 6.22 19.25 -7.76
CA ALA A 100 5.73 19.31 -9.12
C ALA A 100 6.25 18.15 -9.98
N SER A 101 7.56 17.89 -9.91
CA SER A 101 8.20 16.79 -10.67
C SER A 101 7.66 15.41 -10.26
N ILE A 102 7.45 15.18 -8.96
CA ILE A 102 6.89 13.93 -8.44
C ILE A 102 5.43 13.77 -8.85
N LYS A 103 4.61 14.83 -8.73
CA LYS A 103 3.20 14.83 -9.15
C LYS A 103 3.06 14.54 -10.64
N LEU A 104 3.89 15.14 -11.48
CA LEU A 104 3.91 14.94 -12.92
C LEU A 104 4.31 13.50 -13.29
N ALA A 105 5.37 12.97 -12.68
CA ALA A 105 5.80 11.59 -12.89
C ALA A 105 4.70 10.59 -12.51
N ARG A 106 3.97 10.85 -11.42
CA ARG A 106 2.84 10.02 -10.98
C ARG A 106 1.57 10.17 -11.82
N ALA A 107 1.39 11.31 -12.48
CA ALA A 107 0.31 11.52 -13.45
C ALA A 107 0.59 10.87 -14.82
N GLY A 108 1.79 10.31 -15.03
CA GLY A 108 2.19 9.70 -16.30
C GLY A 108 2.47 10.73 -17.40
N LEU A 109 2.67 12.00 -17.04
CA LEU A 109 2.85 13.12 -17.98
C LEU A 109 4.33 13.46 -18.26
N ARG A 110 5.25 12.49 -18.10
CA ARG A 110 6.65 12.72 -18.47
C ARG A 110 6.76 12.82 -19.99
N GLU A 111 7.30 13.94 -20.48
CA GLU A 111 7.86 13.98 -21.83
C GLU A 111 8.96 12.90 -21.92
N PRO A 112 9.08 12.20 -23.08
CA PRO A 112 10.11 11.20 -23.31
C PRO A 112 11.54 11.76 -23.15
#